data_AF-A0A7Y9WUA2-F1
#
_entry.id   AF-A0A7Y9WUA2-F1
#
_cell.length_a   1.000
_cell.length_b   1.000
_cell.length_c   1.000
_cell.angle_alpha   90.00
_cell.angle_beta   90.00
_cell.angle_gamma   90.00
#
_symmetry.space_group_name_H-M   'P 1'
#
loop_
_entity.id
_entity.type
_entity.pdbx_description
1 polymer ?
#
loop_
_entity_poly.entity_id
_entity_poly.type
_entity_poly.pdbx_seq_one_letter_code
_entity_poly.pdbx_strand_id
1 'polypeptide(L)'
;MKFLCAQTILIAMGLMSASLVQATPYSVPAVTDGQAPVRLLKVGDRLVSPPPDPAGTVVPEPQGQALREQVLANLKRRFTEAADPSTHLLTQAAAKQAGLGYIADHFHDIDRSGGGYVSFDDLERYLRQKNGPAFAGS
;
A
#
# COMPACT_ATOMS: atom_id res chain seq x y z
N MET A 1 -33.95 60.20 -22.56
CA MET A 1 -32.67 59.85 -21.90
C MET A 1 -31.90 58.99 -22.91
N LYS A 2 -31.19 59.54 -23.92
CA LYS A 2 -29.98 60.38 -23.93
C LYS A 2 -28.69 59.50 -23.90
N PHE A 3 -28.14 59.27 -25.11
CA PHE A 3 -26.79 58.76 -25.54
C PHE A 3 -26.44 57.30 -25.18
N LEU A 4 -26.20 56.33 -26.09
CA LEU A 4 -25.30 56.21 -27.26
C LEU A 4 -23.86 56.68 -27.01
N CYS A 5 -22.91 55.75 -26.84
CA CYS A 5 -21.49 55.87 -27.19
C CYS A 5 -20.83 54.48 -27.07
N ALA A 6 -20.54 53.85 -28.21
CA ALA A 6 -19.20 53.74 -28.79
C ALA A 6 -18.36 52.68 -28.06
N GLN A 7 -18.27 51.45 -28.57
CA GLN A 7 -17.15 51.04 -29.44
C GLN A 7 -15.83 51.74 -29.09
N THR A 8 -15.00 51.02 -28.33
CA THR A 8 -13.55 51.09 -28.48
C THR A 8 -13.01 49.67 -28.51
N ILE A 9 -12.67 49.27 -29.72
CA ILE A 9 -11.74 48.20 -30.05
C ILE A 9 -10.40 48.55 -29.39
N LEU A 10 -9.87 47.64 -28.58
CA LEU A 10 -8.43 47.51 -28.41
C LEU A 10 -8.09 46.02 -28.48
N ILE A 11 -7.72 45.63 -29.70
CA ILE A 11 -7.03 44.39 -30.03
C ILE A 11 -5.67 44.48 -29.34
N ALA A 12 -5.50 43.78 -28.22
CA ALA A 12 -4.17 43.40 -27.77
C ALA A 12 -3.91 42.00 -28.35
N MET A 13 -3.12 41.97 -29.43
CA MET A 13 -2.45 40.77 -29.92
C MET A 13 -1.53 40.25 -28.80
N GLY A 14 -2.09 39.42 -27.93
CA GLY A 14 -1.32 38.56 -27.04
C GLY A 14 -0.90 37.35 -27.84
N LEU A 15 0.38 37.32 -28.20
CA LEU A 15 1.03 36.27 -28.95
C LEU A 15 0.69 34.86 -28.45
N MET A 16 0.65 33.93 -29.40
CA MET A 16 0.61 32.49 -29.19
C MET A 16 1.59 32.06 -28.09
N SER A 17 1.07 31.26 -27.15
CA SER A 17 1.85 30.25 -26.45
C SER A 17 1.01 28.99 -26.39
N ALA A 18 1.00 28.22 -27.48
CA ALA A 18 0.63 26.81 -27.41
C ALA A 18 1.73 26.11 -26.61
N SER A 19 1.54 25.95 -25.31
CA SER A 19 2.41 25.12 -24.49
C SER A 19 2.19 23.67 -24.88
N LEU A 20 2.92 23.21 -25.89
CA LEU A 20 3.17 21.80 -26.11
C LEU A 20 3.83 21.29 -24.83
N VAL A 21 3.11 20.45 -24.06
CA VAL A 21 3.75 19.56 -23.10
C VAL A 21 4.57 18.58 -23.93
N GLN A 22 5.79 18.97 -24.24
CA GLN A 22 6.78 18.05 -24.76
C GLN A 22 7.14 17.13 -23.60
N ALA A 23 6.68 15.88 -23.69
CA ALA A 23 7.22 14.81 -22.87
C ALA A 23 8.72 14.78 -23.12
N THR A 24 9.50 15.27 -22.15
CA THR A 24 10.94 15.10 -22.16
C THR A 24 11.19 13.62 -21.94
N PRO A 25 11.72 12.86 -22.92
CA PRO A 25 12.36 11.61 -22.54
C PRO A 25 13.47 11.98 -21.55
N TYR A 26 13.54 11.25 -20.45
CA TYR A 26 14.68 11.29 -19.54
C TYR A 26 15.92 10.87 -20.35
N SER A 27 16.58 11.84 -20.97
CA SER A 27 17.84 11.66 -21.66
C SER A 27 18.91 11.51 -20.58
N VAL A 28 19.27 10.27 -20.25
CA VAL A 28 20.54 10.00 -19.58
C VAL A 28 21.66 10.49 -20.49
N PRO A 29 22.59 11.36 -20.03
CA PRO A 29 23.71 11.77 -20.84
C PRO A 29 24.53 10.52 -21.17
N ALA A 30 24.61 10.18 -22.46
CA ALA A 30 25.61 9.25 -22.96
C ALA A 30 26.97 9.93 -22.77
N VAL A 31 27.64 9.57 -21.66
CA VAL A 31 29.03 9.94 -21.40
C VAL A 31 29.87 9.30 -22.50
N THR A 32 30.17 10.09 -23.53
CA THR A 32 31.10 9.72 -24.59
C THR A 32 32.35 10.56 -24.36
N ASP A 33 33.26 10.04 -23.55
CA ASP A 33 34.72 10.02 -23.74
C ASP A 33 35.37 9.59 -22.42
N GLY A 34 36.18 8.53 -22.43
CA GLY A 34 36.97 8.08 -21.27
C GLY A 34 36.22 7.17 -20.29
N GLN A 35 35.87 5.96 -20.73
CA GLN A 35 35.28 4.90 -19.89
C GLN A 35 36.27 4.40 -18.83
N ALA A 36 36.35 5.09 -17.69
CA ALA A 36 36.66 4.41 -16.43
C ALA A 36 35.38 3.63 -16.06
N PRO A 37 35.42 2.28 -16.05
CA PRO A 37 34.22 1.51 -15.74
C PRO A 37 33.72 1.92 -14.35
N VAL A 38 32.44 2.29 -14.26
CA VAL A 38 31.74 2.43 -12.98
C VAL A 38 31.91 1.10 -12.25
N ARG A 39 32.86 1.03 -11.32
CA ARG A 39 33.05 -0.16 -10.49
C ARG A 39 31.93 -0.14 -9.47
N LEU A 40 30.88 -0.88 -9.75
CA LEU A 40 29.91 -1.28 -8.74
C LEU A 40 30.69 -2.09 -7.68
N LEU A 41 31.05 -1.46 -6.56
CA LEU A 41 31.65 -2.19 -5.45
C LEU A 41 30.59 -3.12 -4.86
N LYS A 42 30.77 -4.42 -5.01
CA LYS A 42 29.96 -5.43 -4.33
C LYS A 42 30.30 -5.39 -2.84
N VAL A 43 29.54 -4.60 -2.07
CA VAL A 43 29.74 -4.41 -0.62
C VAL A 43 29.66 -5.75 0.15
N GLY A 44 28.92 -6.73 -0.39
CA GLY A 44 28.77 -8.06 0.20
C GLY A 44 30.07 -8.88 0.31
N ASP A 45 31.10 -8.58 -0.49
CA ASP A 45 32.41 -9.27 -0.39
C ASP A 45 33.25 -8.81 0.83
N ARG A 46 32.88 -7.67 1.44
CA ARG A 46 33.57 -7.10 2.61
C ARG A 46 32.84 -7.37 3.93
N LEU A 47 31.68 -8.04 3.89
CA LEU A 47 31.00 -8.49 5.09
C LEU A 47 31.61 -9.83 5.51
N VAL A 48 32.31 -9.83 6.64
CA VAL A 48 32.68 -11.07 7.33
C VAL A 48 31.37 -11.79 7.66
N SER A 49 31.30 -13.09 7.36
CA SER A 49 30.16 -13.90 7.76
C SER A 49 29.95 -13.74 9.27
N PRO A 50 28.71 -13.54 9.75
CA PRO A 50 28.47 -13.47 11.18
C PRO A 50 29.07 -14.69 11.86
N PRO A 51 29.63 -14.55 13.08
CA PRO A 51 30.18 -15.67 13.80
C PRO A 51 29.11 -16.77 13.90
N PRO A 52 29.48 -18.06 13.78
CA PRO A 52 28.54 -19.14 13.95
C PRO A 52 27.89 -19.01 15.32
N ASP A 53 26.58 -19.26 15.37
CA ASP A 53 25.84 -19.27 16.62
C ASP A 53 26.52 -20.24 17.61
N PRO A 54 26.64 -19.87 18.90
CA PRO A 54 27.22 -20.75 19.89
C PRO A 54 26.47 -22.08 19.92
N ALA A 55 27.21 -23.17 20.12
CA ALA A 55 26.64 -24.51 20.22
C ALA A 55 25.54 -24.54 21.29
N GLY A 56 24.32 -24.91 20.89
CA GLY A 56 23.15 -24.86 21.78
C GLY A 56 22.26 -23.63 21.59
N THR A 57 22.54 -22.79 20.58
CA THR A 57 21.58 -21.76 20.15
C THR A 57 20.36 -22.44 19.55
N VAL A 58 19.33 -22.56 20.38
CA VAL A 58 17.99 -22.90 19.93
C VAL A 58 17.37 -21.58 19.49
N VAL A 59 17.34 -21.31 18.18
CA VAL A 59 16.39 -20.34 17.65
C VAL A 59 15.03 -20.98 17.87
N PRO A 60 14.18 -20.48 18.79
CA PRO A 60 12.85 -21.02 18.92
C PRO A 60 12.14 -20.66 17.63
N GLU A 61 11.93 -21.63 16.75
CA GLU A 61 10.92 -21.47 15.72
C GLU A 61 9.63 -21.12 16.47
N PRO A 62 8.95 -20.01 16.17
CA PRO A 62 7.63 -19.77 16.72
C PRO A 62 6.73 -20.89 16.20
N GLN A 63 6.62 -21.96 16.99
CA GLN A 63 5.86 -23.16 16.66
C GLN A 63 4.43 -22.72 16.41
N GLY A 64 3.81 -23.28 15.36
CA GLY A 64 2.73 -22.66 14.60
C GLY A 64 1.64 -21.93 15.39
N GLN A 65 1.27 -22.35 16.60
CA GLN A 65 0.31 -21.66 17.47
C GLN A 65 0.73 -20.24 17.87
N ALA A 66 1.94 -20.04 18.39
CA ALA A 66 2.39 -18.71 18.82
C ALA A 66 2.49 -17.72 17.66
N LEU A 67 2.94 -18.20 16.49
CA LEU A 67 2.94 -17.39 15.26
C LEU A 67 1.53 -17.00 14.82
N ARG A 68 0.56 -17.93 14.89
CA ARG A 68 -0.85 -17.67 14.54
C ARG A 68 -1.46 -16.62 15.44
N GLU A 69 -1.25 -16.73 16.75
CA GLU A 69 -1.74 -15.74 17.73
C GLU A 69 -1.18 -14.36 17.44
N GLN A 70 0.11 -14.26 17.13
CA GLN A 70 0.74 -13.00 16.77
C GLN A 70 0.15 -12.40 15.48
N VAL A 71 -0.11 -13.24 14.47
CA VAL A 71 -0.74 -12.82 13.22
C VAL A 71 -2.18 -12.34 13.46
N LEU A 72 -2.97 -13.07 14.25
CA LEU A 72 -4.35 -12.69 14.60
C LEU A 72 -4.38 -11.39 15.40
N ALA A 73 -3.47 -11.22 16.37
CA ALA A 73 -3.36 -10.00 17.15
C ALA A 73 -3.00 -8.79 16.27
N ASN A 74 -2.05 -8.96 15.34
CA ASN A 74 -1.70 -7.93 14.38
C ASN A 74 -2.89 -7.56 13.47
N LEU A 75 -3.59 -8.58 12.96
CA LEU A 75 -4.75 -8.40 12.11
C LEU A 75 -5.88 -7.67 12.86
N LYS A 76 -6.17 -8.07 14.10
CA LYS A 76 -7.16 -7.42 14.95
C LYS A 76 -6.84 -5.95 15.16
N ARG A 77 -5.58 -5.63 15.47
CA ARG A 77 -5.14 -4.25 15.62
C ARG A 77 -5.39 -3.44 14.34
N ARG A 78 -4.92 -3.91 13.18
CA ARG A 78 -5.10 -3.21 11.90
C ARG A 78 -6.57 -3.09 11.51
N PHE A 79 -7.38 -4.10 11.83
CA PHE A 79 -8.81 -4.05 11.63
C PHE A 79 -9.45 -2.95 12.47
N THR A 80 -9.17 -2.90 13.77
CA THR A 80 -9.70 -1.88 14.68
C THR A 80 -9.26 -0.47 14.29
N GLU A 81 -8.03 -0.31 13.80
CA GLU A 81 -7.53 0.98 13.29
C GLU A 81 -8.30 1.46 12.05
N ALA A 82 -8.79 0.54 11.21
CA ALA A 82 -9.52 0.85 9.99
C ALA A 82 -11.05 0.90 10.17
N ALA A 83 -11.57 0.19 11.17
CA ALA A 83 -12.98 0.12 11.48
C ALA A 83 -13.47 1.43 12.11
N ASP A 84 -14.78 1.66 12.02
CA ASP A 84 -15.40 2.78 12.71
C ASP A 84 -15.24 2.60 14.24
N PRO A 85 -14.75 3.61 14.98
CA PRO A 85 -14.42 3.48 16.39
C PRO A 85 -15.65 3.32 17.31
N SER A 86 -16.84 3.69 16.83
CA SER A 86 -18.08 3.62 17.61
C SER A 86 -18.79 2.28 17.43
N THR A 87 -18.72 1.73 16.22
CA THR A 87 -19.44 0.50 15.84
C THR A 87 -18.54 -0.73 15.75
N HIS A 88 -17.22 -0.54 15.67
CA HIS A 88 -16.23 -1.60 15.40
C HIS A 88 -16.48 -2.36 14.09
N LEU A 89 -17.16 -1.71 13.15
CA LEU A 89 -17.50 -2.27 11.85
C LEU A 89 -16.58 -1.69 10.77
N LEU A 90 -16.15 -2.55 9.86
CA LEU A 90 -15.29 -2.18 8.74
C LEU A 90 -16.11 -2.15 7.45
N THR A 91 -16.10 -1.02 6.75
CA THR A 91 -16.68 -0.92 5.39
C THR A 91 -15.65 -1.27 4.33
N GLN A 92 -16.10 -1.64 3.13
CA GLN A 92 -15.18 -1.97 2.03
C GLN A 92 -14.29 -0.77 1.65
N ALA A 93 -14.84 0.45 1.67
CA ALA A 93 -14.09 1.65 1.37
C ALA A 93 -12.99 1.91 2.41
N ALA A 94 -13.32 1.77 3.70
CA ALA A 94 -12.34 1.90 4.79
C ALA A 94 -11.25 0.83 4.69
N ALA A 95 -11.61 -0.41 4.35
CA ALA A 95 -10.63 -1.48 4.11
C ALA A 95 -9.65 -1.13 2.98
N LYS A 96 -10.13 -0.56 1.87
CA LYS A 96 -9.27 -0.10 0.76
C LYS A 96 -8.34 1.04 1.20
N GLN A 97 -8.88 2.03 1.91
CA GLN A 97 -8.12 3.19 2.37
C GLN A 97 -7.05 2.82 3.41
N ALA A 98 -7.32 1.84 4.27
CA ALA A 98 -6.39 1.34 5.28
C ALA A 98 -5.34 0.35 4.74
N GLY A 99 -5.32 0.09 3.43
CA GLY A 99 -4.42 -0.90 2.83
C GLY A 99 -4.71 -2.33 3.27
N LEU A 100 -5.98 -2.63 3.59
CA LEU A 100 -6.51 -3.97 3.87
C LEU A 100 -7.08 -4.57 2.58
N GLY A 101 -6.29 -4.56 1.49
CA GLY A 101 -6.73 -4.97 0.14
C GLY A 101 -7.37 -6.35 0.11
N TYR A 102 -6.77 -7.34 0.79
CA TYR A 102 -7.33 -8.69 0.86
C TYR A 102 -8.75 -8.74 1.44
N ILE A 103 -9.03 -7.94 2.48
CA ILE A 103 -10.38 -7.86 3.07
C ILE A 103 -11.32 -7.14 2.11
N ALA A 104 -10.84 -6.09 1.43
CA ALA A 104 -11.64 -5.35 0.46
C ALA A 104 -12.03 -6.19 -0.78
N ASP A 105 -11.11 -7.03 -1.26
CA ASP A 105 -11.31 -7.89 -2.42
C ASP A 105 -12.29 -9.04 -2.11
N HIS A 106 -12.24 -9.56 -0.88
CA HIS A 106 -13.13 -10.61 -0.39
C HIS A 106 -14.30 -10.09 0.44
N PHE A 107 -14.60 -8.80 0.38
CA PHE A 107 -15.52 -8.16 1.30
C PHE A 107 -16.91 -8.79 1.30
N HIS A 108 -17.43 -9.12 0.11
CA HIS A 108 -18.73 -9.75 -0.05
C HIS A 108 -18.76 -11.20 0.47
N ASP A 109 -17.64 -11.92 0.39
CA ASP A 109 -17.53 -13.27 0.94
C ASP A 109 -17.54 -13.24 2.48
N ILE A 110 -17.02 -12.15 3.06
CA ILE A 110 -16.93 -11.95 4.51
C ILE A 110 -18.28 -11.43 5.06
N ASP A 111 -18.87 -10.41 4.42
CA ASP A 111 -20.18 -9.83 4.74
C ASP A 111 -21.33 -10.71 4.23
N ARG A 112 -21.56 -11.84 4.91
CA ARG A 112 -22.62 -12.78 4.54
C ARG A 112 -24.03 -12.27 4.84
N SER A 113 -24.17 -11.27 5.70
CA SER A 113 -25.47 -10.63 5.97
C SER A 113 -25.85 -9.62 4.87
N GLY A 114 -24.89 -9.17 4.07
CA GLY A 114 -25.09 -8.18 3.02
C GLY A 114 -25.35 -6.78 3.59
N GLY A 115 -24.82 -6.48 4.78
CA GLY A 115 -25.03 -5.20 5.46
C GLY A 115 -24.20 -4.04 4.88
N GLY A 116 -23.19 -4.34 4.07
CA GLY A 116 -22.18 -3.37 3.60
C GLY A 116 -21.07 -3.12 4.62
N TYR A 117 -21.00 -3.94 5.67
CA TYR A 117 -20.03 -3.85 6.75
C TYR A 117 -19.62 -5.24 7.23
N VAL A 118 -18.39 -5.34 7.70
CA VAL A 118 -17.80 -6.57 8.22
C VAL A 118 -17.47 -6.35 9.69
N SER A 119 -17.81 -7.31 10.54
CA SER A 119 -17.29 -7.39 11.91
C SER A 119 -16.00 -8.22 11.96
N PHE A 120 -15.23 -8.10 13.04
CA PHE A 120 -14.03 -8.92 13.21
C PHE A 120 -14.36 -10.43 13.29
N ASP A 121 -15.50 -10.81 13.89
CA ASP A 121 -15.94 -12.22 13.94
C ASP A 121 -16.19 -12.78 12.53
N ASP A 122 -16.82 -11.99 11.66
CA ASP A 122 -17.06 -12.40 10.27
C ASP A 122 -15.75 -12.67 9.54
N LEU A 123 -14.75 -11.81 9.75
CA LEU A 123 -13.40 -11.98 9.21
C LEU A 123 -12.70 -13.23 9.78
N GLU A 124 -12.71 -13.42 11.09
CA GLU A 124 -12.12 -14.62 11.72
C GLU A 124 -12.75 -15.90 11.17
N ARG A 125 -14.07 -15.90 11.05
CA ARG A 125 -14.82 -17.03 10.48
C ARG A 125 -14.46 -17.28 9.02
N TYR A 126 -14.35 -16.24 8.21
CA TYR A 126 -13.90 -16.36 6.82
C TYR A 126 -12.49 -16.96 6.74
N LEU A 127 -11.57 -16.49 7.58
CA LEU A 127 -10.19 -16.99 7.62
C LEU A 127 -10.11 -18.45 8.06
N ARG A 128 -10.93 -18.87 9.04
CA ARG A 128 -11.07 -20.29 9.42
C ARG A 128 -11.54 -21.15 8.27
N GLN A 129 -12.53 -20.67 7.51
CA GLN A 129 -13.07 -21.42 6.36
C GLN A 129 -12.05 -21.54 5.23
N LYS A 130 -11.28 -20.47 4.95
CA LYS A 130 -10.30 -20.45 3.86
C LYS A 130 -9.00 -21.20 4.15
N ASN A 131 -8.49 -21.08 5.36
CA ASN A 131 -7.15 -21.55 5.71
C ASN A 131 -7.18 -22.80 6.63
N GLY A 132 -8.37 -23.35 6.88
CA GLY A 132 -8.56 -24.56 7.66
C GLY A 132 -8.30 -24.37 9.17
N PRO A 133 -8.12 -25.48 9.92
CA PRO A 133 -7.98 -25.46 11.38
C PRO A 133 -6.75 -24.69 11.88
N ALA A 134 -5.84 -24.28 11.00
CA ALA A 134 -4.73 -23.39 11.33
C ALA A 134 -5.17 -22.03 11.91
N PHE A 135 -6.44 -21.62 11.72
CA PHE A 135 -7.01 -20.42 12.33
C PHE A 135 -8.21 -20.72 13.25
N ALA A 136 -8.55 -21.99 13.43
CA ALA A 136 -9.58 -22.38 14.39
C ALA A 136 -8.95 -22.35 15.79
N GLY A 137 -9.45 -21.45 16.64
CA GLY A 137 -9.14 -21.45 18.06
C GLY A 137 -9.35 -22.84 18.65
N SER A 138 -8.40 -23.27 19.48
CA SER A 138 -8.46 -24.53 20.22
C SER A 138 -9.57 -24.52 21.26
#